data_AF-A0A377E989-F1
#
_entry.id   AF-A0A377E989-F1
#
_cell.length_a   1.000
_cell.length_b   1.000
_cell.length_c   1.000
_cell.angle_alpha   90.00
_cell.angle_beta   90.00
_cell.angle_gamma   90.00
#
_symmetry.space_group_name_H-M   'P 1'
#
loop_
_entity.id
_entity.type
_entity.pdbx_description
1 polymer ?
#
loop_
_entity_poly.entity_id
_entity_poly.type
_entity_poly.pdbx_seq_one_letter_code
_entity_poly.pdbx_strand_id
1 'polypeptide(L)' 'MLTSLNSIDDPARLADTIAAHMPLKLADKQSVLEMSDVNERLEYLMAMMESEIDLLQVEKRIRNRVKKQMEKSSVSTI' A
#
# COMPACT_ATOMS: atom_id res chain seq x y z
N MET A 1 5.60 -0.35 -15.58
CA MET A 1 4.41 0.17 -14.87
C MET A 1 4.76 1.37 -13.99
N LEU A 2 5.80 1.32 -13.14
CA LEU A 2 6.26 2.51 -12.39
C LEU A 2 6.63 3.70 -13.31
N THR A 3 7.23 3.42 -14.49
CA THR A 3 7.53 4.43 -15.51
C THR A 3 6.31 5.12 -16.11
N SER A 4 5.14 4.47 -16.09
CA SER A 4 3.89 5.00 -16.65
C SER A 4 3.20 5.98 -15.71
N LEU A 5 3.48 5.92 -14.40
CA LEU A 5 2.95 6.87 -13.41
C LEU A 5 3.71 8.21 -13.47
N ASN A 6 5.03 8.16 -13.67
CA ASN A 6 5.87 9.36 -13.79
C ASN A 6 5.58 10.21 -15.04
N SER A 7 4.84 9.67 -16.01
CA SER A 7 4.41 10.38 -17.23
C SER A 7 2.99 10.94 -17.14
N ILE A 8 2.33 10.85 -15.98
CA ILE A 8 0.97 11.39 -15.80
C ILE A 8 1.09 12.82 -15.24
N ASP A 9 0.90 13.81 -16.11
CA ASP A 9 0.91 15.23 -15.73
C ASP A 9 -0.43 15.69 -15.13
N ASP A 10 -1.50 14.91 -15.34
CA ASP A 10 -2.83 15.22 -14.81
C ASP A 10 -3.03 14.59 -13.42
N PRO A 11 -3.13 15.40 -12.34
CA PRO A 11 -3.26 14.90 -10.98
C PRO A 11 -4.55 14.09 -10.77
N ALA A 12 -5.62 14.36 -11.54
CA ALA A 12 -6.86 13.60 -11.46
C ALA A 12 -6.64 12.16 -11.93
N ARG A 13 -6.06 12.00 -13.13
CA ARG A 13 -5.70 10.68 -13.68
C ARG A 13 -4.67 9.95 -12.83
N LEU A 14 -3.74 10.67 -12.19
CA LEU A 14 -2.78 10.08 -11.28
C LEU A 14 -3.51 9.45 -10.07
N ALA A 15 -4.40 10.20 -9.43
CA ALA A 15 -5.21 9.71 -8.31
C ALA A 15 -6.05 8.48 -8.71
N ASP A 16 -6.73 8.52 -9.85
CA ASP A 16 -7.54 7.39 -10.33
C ASP A 16 -6.68 6.16 -10.62
N THR A 17 -5.48 6.35 -11.19
CA THR A 17 -4.54 5.27 -11.48
C THR A 17 -4.00 4.65 -10.20
N ILE A 18 -3.67 5.46 -9.18
CA ILE A 18 -3.24 4.97 -7.86
C ILE A 18 -4.37 4.16 -7.20
N ALA A 19 -5.59 4.70 -7.17
CA ALA A 19 -6.75 4.05 -6.57
C ALA A 19 -7.07 2.70 -7.22
N ALA A 20 -6.90 2.58 -8.54
CA ALA A 20 -7.12 1.33 -9.27
C ALA A 20 -6.14 0.20 -8.90
N HIS A 21 -4.93 0.54 -8.47
CA HIS A 21 -3.87 -0.42 -8.14
C HIS A 21 -3.72 -0.69 -6.64
N MET A 22 -4.37 0.10 -5.79
CA MET A 22 -4.36 -0.14 -4.35
C MET A 22 -5.40 -1.20 -3.93
N PRO A 23 -5.09 -2.03 -2.91
CA PRO A 23 -6.00 -3.01 -2.34
C PRO A 23 -7.06 -2.35 -1.42
N LEU A 24 -7.80 -1.36 -1.95
CA LEU A 24 -8.82 -0.62 -1.21
C LEU A 24 -10.09 -1.45 -1.03
N LYS A 25 -10.75 -1.28 0.13
CA LYS A 25 -12.09 -1.84 0.35
C LYS A 25 -13.11 -1.09 -0.51
N LEU A 26 -14.26 -1.72 -0.76
CA LEU A 26 -15.32 -1.12 -1.57
C LEU A 26 -15.77 0.25 -1.03
N ALA A 27 -15.88 0.40 0.29
CA ALA A 27 -16.22 1.66 0.92
C ALA A 27 -15.20 2.76 0.58
N ASP A 28 -13.91 2.46 0.71
CA ASP A 28 -12.84 3.41 0.41
C ASP A 28 -12.80 3.77 -1.08
N LYS A 29 -13.06 2.81 -1.97
CA LYS A 29 -13.19 3.08 -3.41
C LYS A 29 -14.34 4.02 -3.73
N GLN A 30 -15.47 3.87 -3.04
CA GLN A 30 -16.61 4.76 -3.21
C GLN A 30 -16.30 6.17 -2.68
N SER A 31 -15.66 6.28 -1.51
CA SER A 31 -15.22 7.57 -0.97
C SER A 31 -14.29 8.31 -1.93
N VAL A 32 -13.33 7.61 -2.54
CA VAL A 32 -12.42 8.19 -3.55
C VAL A 32 -13.17 8.66 -4.82
N LEU A 33 -14.22 7.96 -5.24
CA LEU A 33 -15.05 8.36 -6.39
C LEU A 33 -15.93 9.57 -6.10
N GLU A 34 -16.33 9.77 -4.85
CA GLU A 34 -17.20 10.88 -4.42
C GLU A 34 -16.41 12.17 -4.14
N MET A 35 -15.09 12.08 -3.95
CA MET A 35 -14.21 13.23 -3.79
C MET A 35 -14.06 14.00 -5.10
N SER A 36 -14.71 15.15 -5.19
CA SER A 36 -14.63 16.06 -6.35
C SER A 36 -13.33 16.87 -6.38
N ASP A 37 -12.71 17.13 -5.23
CA ASP A 37 -11.40 17.79 -5.15
C ASP A 37 -10.28 16.76 -5.32
N VAL A 38 -9.45 16.98 -6.34
CA VAL A 38 -8.32 16.11 -6.66
C VAL A 38 -7.26 16.14 -5.56
N ASN A 39 -7.05 17.28 -4.89
CA ASN A 39 -6.07 17.39 -3.81
C ASN A 39 -6.51 16.58 -2.58
N GLU A 40 -7.78 16.73 -2.17
CA GLU A 40 -8.36 15.95 -1.07
C GLU A 40 -8.27 14.45 -1.37
N ARG A 41 -8.57 14.06 -2.62
CA ARG A 41 -8.46 12.68 -3.08
C ARG A 41 -7.04 12.15 -3.01
N LEU A 42 -6.05 12.95 -3.43
CA LEU A 42 -4.64 12.57 -3.34
C LEU A 42 -4.17 12.45 -1.89
N GLU A 43 -4.54 13.39 -1.02
CA GLU A 43 -4.23 13.33 0.42
C GLU A 43 -4.82 12.07 1.07
N TYR A 44 -6.08 11.75 0.75
CA TYR A 44 -6.73 10.54 1.22
C TYR A 44 -5.99 9.27 0.75
N LEU A 45 -5.65 9.19 -0.54
CA LEU A 45 -4.91 8.06 -1.09
C LEU A 45 -3.50 7.94 -0.47
N MET A 46 -2.83 9.06 -0.20
CA MET A 46 -1.54 9.07 0.48
C MET A 46 -1.64 8.53 1.92
N ALA A 47 -2.66 8.93 2.68
CA ALA A 47 -2.87 8.42 4.04
C ALA A 47 -3.14 6.90 4.04
N MET A 48 -3.93 6.42 3.07
CA MET A 48 -4.18 4.99 2.90
C MET A 48 -2.91 4.22 2.53
N MET A 49 -2.08 4.77 1.64
CA MET A 49 -0.77 4.19 1.30
C MET A 49 0.15 4.09 2.51
N GLU A 50 0.23 5.12 3.35
CA GLU A 50 1.06 5.11 4.55
C GLU A 50 0.65 4.00 5.52
N SER A 51 -0.67 3.85 5.76
CA SER A 51 -1.19 2.76 6.58
C SER A 51 -0.86 1.38 6.03
N GLU A 52 -0.88 1.20 4.71
CA GLU A 52 -0.54 -0.06 4.05
C GLU A 52 0.96 -0.36 4.19
N ILE A 53 1.81 0.66 4.05
CA ILE A 53 3.26 0.54 4.27
C ILE A 53 3.55 0.07 5.70
N ASP A 54 2.91 0.69 6.70
CA ASP A 54 3.07 0.32 8.10
C ASP A 54 2.69 -1.14 8.37
N LEU A 55 1.57 -1.59 7.80
CA LEU A 55 1.13 -2.98 7.89
C LEU A 55 2.17 -3.93 7.28
N LEU A 56 2.63 -3.64 6.06
CA LEU A 56 3.67 -4.44 5.37
C LEU A 56 4.98 -4.49 6.17
N GLN A 57 5.37 -3.39 6.82
CA GLN A 57 6.54 -3.36 7.68
C GLN A 57 6.37 -4.24 8.93
N VAL A 58 5.19 -4.24 9.56
CA VAL A 58 4.87 -5.13 10.69
C VAL A 58 4.93 -6.60 10.24
N GLU A 59 4.28 -6.94 9.13
CA GLU A 59 4.30 -8.30 8.58
C GLU A 59 5.72 -8.78 8.27
N LYS A 60 6.54 -7.92 7.65
CA LYS A 60 7.95 -8.22 7.36
C LYS A 60 8.74 -8.50 8.64
N ARG A 61 8.52 -7.72 9.70
CA ARG A 61 9.16 -7.94 11.01
C ARG A 61 8.77 -9.29 11.61
N ILE A 62 7.48 -9.65 11.54
CA ILE A 62 6.98 -10.95 12.02
C ILE A 62 7.63 -12.09 11.23
N ARG A 63 7.58 -12.01 9.90
CA ARG A 63 8.16 -13.03 9.00
C ARG A 63 9.66 -13.25 9.27
N ASN A 64 10.41 -12.17 9.49
CA ASN A 64 11.83 -12.25 9.83
C ASN A 64 12.08 -12.92 11.19
N ARG A 65 11.23 -12.67 12.20
CA ARG A 65 11.33 -13.33 13.51
C ARG A 65 11.04 -14.82 13.40
N VAL A 66 9.98 -15.20 12.69
CA VAL A 66 9.62 -16.60 12.44
C VAL A 66 10.77 -17.34 11.74
N LYS A 67 11.34 -16.74 10.68
CA LYS A 67 12.48 -17.33 9.96
C LYS A 67 13.68 -17.59 10.88
N LYS A 68 14.06 -16.61 11.71
CA LYS A 68 15.15 -16.75 12.69
C LYS A 68 14.88 -17.84 13.72
N GLN A 69 13.63 -18.00 14.16
CA GLN A 69 13.25 -19.05 15.11
C GLN A 69 13.35 -20.44 14.47
N MET A 70 12.95 -20.57 13.20
CA MET A 70 13.08 -21.83 12.45
C MET A 70 14.54 -22.23 12.27
N GLU A 71 15.41 -21.30 11.86
CA GLU A 71 16.85 -21.56 11.72
C GLU A 71 17.47 -22.05 13.03
N LYS A 72 17.12 -21.43 14.17
CA LYS A 72 17.58 -21.89 15.49
C LYS A 72 17.05 -23.27 15.87
N SER A 73 15.77 -23.55 15.61
CA SER A 73 15.15 -24.84 15.94
C SER A 73 15.74 -25.98 15.10
N SER A 74 16.07 -25.71 13.83
CA SER A 74 16.73 -26.68 12.96
C SER A 74 18.17 -26.97 13.39
N VAL A 75 18.90 -25.99 13.92
CA VAL A 75 20.25 -26.19 14.48
C VAL A 75 20.21 -26.89 15.85
N SER A 76 19.18 -26.68 16.67
CA SER A 76 19.05 -27.32 17.98
C SER A 76 18.57 -28.78 17.93
N THR A 77 18.05 -29.24 16.79
CA THR A 77 17.52 -30.60 16.60
C THR A 77 18.54 -31.55 15.94
N ILE A 78 19.70 -31.03 15.52
CA ILE A 78 20.85 -31.79 15.00
C ILE A 78 21.91 -31.86 16.10
#